data_AF-M0PFF8-F1
#
_entry.id   AF-M0PFF8-F1
#
_cell.length_a   1.000
_cell.length_b   1.000
_cell.length_c   1.000
_cell.angle_alpha   90.00
_cell.angle_beta   90.00
_cell.angle_gamma   90.00
#
_symmetry.space_group_name_H-M   'P 1'
#
loop_
_entity.id
_entity.type
_entity.pdbx_description
1 polymer ?
#
loop_
_entity_poly.entity_id
_entity_poly.type
_entity_poly.pdbx_seq_one_letter_code
_entity_poly.pdbx_strand_id
1 'polypeptide(L)'
;MVGLTLLYVVINPVLFPEPETEDAWISRSVLGEQLWLAEGHGVFETSLPGVLNVLNAVAYFYGLYGAYKRDPRIAALGGGVALTCKLVYLDLLVKYYDENAPERE
;
A
#
# COMPACT_ATOMS: atom_id res chain seq x y z
N MET A 1 5.96 17.32 18.82
CA MET A 1 5.59 16.64 17.57
C MET A 1 4.94 15.30 17.83
N VAL A 2 5.58 14.37 18.56
CA VAL A 2 5.01 13.03 18.85
C VAL A 2 3.60 13.08 19.46
N GLY A 3 3.36 13.94 20.46
CA GLY A 3 2.02 14.05 21.06
C GLY A 3 0.93 14.51 20.08
N LEU A 4 1.26 15.39 19.14
CA LEU A 4 0.34 15.84 18.09
C LEU A 4 0.08 14.72 17.07
N THR A 5 1.12 13.94 16.73
CA THR A 5 0.98 12.77 15.85
C THR A 5 0.08 11.71 16.47
N LEU A 6 0.28 11.39 17.76
CA LEU A 6 -0.56 10.43 18.47
C LEU A 6 -2.01 10.91 18.57
N LEU A 7 -2.22 12.20 18.87
CA LEU A 7 -3.55 12.79 18.87
C LEU A 7 -4.22 12.69 17.50
N TYR A 8 -3.48 12.97 16.42
CA TYR A 8 -4.00 12.84 15.06
C TYR A 8 -4.39 11.41 14.74
N VAL A 9 -3.59 10.40 15.13
CA VAL A 9 -3.92 8.98 14.92
C VAL A 9 -5.26 8.61 15.57
N VAL A 10 -5.56 9.14 16.76
CA VAL A 10 -6.84 8.90 17.46
C VAL A 10 -8.00 9.63 16.78
N ILE A 11 -7.78 10.84 16.28
CA ILE A 11 -8.82 11.68 15.67
C ILE A 11 -9.09 11.31 14.20
N ASN A 12 -8.11 10.73 13.49
CA ASN A 12 -8.18 10.44 12.06
C ASN A 12 -9.43 9.62 11.66
N PRO A 13 -9.81 8.52 12.35
CA PRO A 13 -11.00 7.75 11.98
C PRO A 13 -12.31 8.54 12.09
N VAL A 14 -12.35 9.55 12.96
CA VAL A 14 -13.54 10.42 13.11
C VAL A 14 -13.59 11.48 12.01
N LEU A 15 -12.42 11.97 11.57
CA LEU A 15 -12.33 12.92 10.46
C LEU A 15 -12.53 12.24 9.09
N PHE A 16 -12.17 10.97 8.98
CA PHE A 16 -12.24 10.17 7.78
C PHE A 16 -12.97 8.85 8.07
N PRO A 17 -14.31 8.89 8.23
CA PRO A 17 -15.11 7.69 8.40
C PRO A 17 -15.07 6.82 7.13
N GLU A 18 -15.58 5.59 7.25
CA GLU A 18 -15.69 4.64 6.15
C GLU A 18 -16.43 5.27 4.95
N PRO A 19 -15.92 5.11 3.70
CA PRO A 19 -16.55 5.69 2.53
C PRO A 19 -17.93 5.06 2.27
N GLU A 20 -18.88 5.88 1.82
CA GLU A 20 -20.25 5.42 1.52
C GLU A 20 -20.32 4.46 0.32
N THR A 21 -19.30 4.47 -0.54
CA THR A 21 -19.20 3.59 -1.71
C THR A 21 -17.83 2.94 -1.84
N GLU A 22 -17.82 1.74 -2.42
CA GLU A 22 -16.61 0.95 -2.63
C GLU A 22 -16.04 1.10 -4.05
N ASP A 23 -16.60 2.01 -4.87
CA ASP A 23 -16.23 2.17 -6.28
C ASP A 23 -14.86 2.84 -6.48
N ALA A 24 -14.39 3.55 -5.44
CA ALA A 24 -13.11 4.23 -5.48
C ALA A 24 -11.96 3.24 -5.71
N TRP A 25 -10.96 3.65 -6.48
CA TRP A 25 -9.79 2.83 -6.80
C TRP A 25 -9.09 2.26 -5.55
N ILE A 26 -8.99 3.07 -4.49
CA ILE A 26 -8.44 2.64 -3.20
C ILE A 26 -9.34 1.59 -2.52
N SER A 27 -10.67 1.80 -2.49
CA SER A 27 -11.60 0.85 -1.90
C SER A 27 -11.53 -0.51 -2.60
N ARG A 28 -11.53 -0.52 -3.94
CA ARG A 28 -11.33 -1.74 -4.74
C ARG A 28 -10.00 -2.44 -4.48
N SER A 29 -8.92 -1.67 -4.25
CA SER A 29 -7.62 -2.27 -3.90
C SER A 29 -7.66 -3.01 -2.56
N VAL A 30 -8.38 -2.48 -1.58
CA VAL A 30 -8.55 -3.12 -0.25
C VAL A 30 -9.42 -4.37 -0.36
N LEU A 31 -10.50 -4.32 -1.13
CA LEU A 31 -11.34 -5.50 -1.38
C LEU A 31 -10.59 -6.59 -2.14
N GLY A 32 -9.77 -6.21 -3.11
CA GLY A 32 -8.85 -7.12 -3.80
C GLY A 32 -7.86 -7.77 -2.86
N GLU A 33 -7.29 -7.03 -1.91
CA GLU A 33 -6.42 -7.59 -0.86
C GLU A 33 -7.16 -8.59 0.02
N GLN A 34 -8.38 -8.26 0.46
CA GLN A 34 -9.19 -9.15 1.29
C GLN A 34 -9.53 -10.45 0.55
N LEU A 35 -9.91 -10.37 -0.73
CA LEU A 35 -10.19 -11.54 -1.55
C LEU A 35 -8.93 -12.40 -1.75
N TRP A 36 -7.81 -11.77 -2.10
CA TRP A 36 -6.51 -12.42 -2.29
C TRP A 36 -6.09 -13.21 -1.04
N LEU A 37 -6.21 -12.59 0.14
CA LEU A 37 -5.90 -13.24 1.41
C LEU A 37 -6.92 -14.33 1.77
N ALA A 38 -8.21 -14.14 1.47
CA ALA A 38 -9.25 -15.14 1.72
C ALA A 38 -9.07 -16.41 0.87
N GLU A 39 -8.51 -16.28 -0.34
CA GLU A 39 -8.15 -17.40 -1.22
C GLU A 39 -6.85 -18.12 -0.80
N GLY A 40 -6.20 -17.65 0.27
CA GLY A 40 -5.03 -18.30 0.86
C GLY A 40 -3.69 -17.85 0.28
N HIS A 41 -3.68 -16.80 -0.55
CA HIS A 41 -2.44 -16.21 -1.02
C HIS A 41 -1.73 -15.43 0.08
N GLY A 42 -0.42 -15.59 0.19
CA GLY A 42 0.45 -14.88 1.11
C GLY A 42 0.85 -13.48 0.63
N VAL A 43 1.24 -12.64 1.61
CA VAL A 43 1.78 -11.29 1.37
C VAL A 43 3.21 -11.32 0.79
N PHE A 44 3.94 -12.40 1.09
CA PHE A 44 5.31 -12.68 0.62
C PHE A 44 5.32 -13.99 -0.15
N GLU A 45 4.95 -13.91 -1.42
CA GLU A 45 5.00 -15.03 -2.35
C GLU A 45 5.97 -14.77 -3.49
N THR A 46 6.33 -15.82 -4.23
CA THR A 46 7.12 -15.70 -5.47
C THR A 46 6.30 -15.08 -6.62
N SER A 47 5.02 -14.79 -6.39
CA SER A 47 4.17 -14.06 -7.33
C SER A 47 4.64 -12.61 -7.49
N LEU A 48 4.25 -11.98 -8.61
CA LEU A 48 4.61 -10.58 -8.92
C LEU A 48 4.31 -9.60 -7.75
N PRO A 49 3.18 -9.71 -7.02
CA PRO A 49 2.91 -8.88 -5.86
C PRO A 49 3.92 -9.05 -4.71
N GLY A 50 4.39 -10.28 -4.44
CA GLY A 50 5.38 -10.53 -3.41
C GLY A 50 6.78 -10.02 -3.77
N VAL A 51 7.18 -10.11 -5.05
CA VAL A 51 8.42 -9.48 -5.54
C VAL A 51 8.38 -7.96 -5.38
N LEU A 52 7.24 -7.34 -5.70
CA LEU A 52 7.03 -5.90 -5.49
C LEU A 52 7.15 -5.51 -4.01
N ASN A 53 6.62 -6.33 -3.10
CA ASN A 53 6.76 -6.08 -1.66
C ASN A 53 8.21 -6.15 -1.18
N VAL A 54 8.99 -7.14 -1.65
CA VAL A 54 10.43 -7.24 -1.32
C VAL A 54 11.18 -6.03 -1.88
N LEU A 55 10.94 -5.66 -3.14
CA LEU A 55 11.56 -4.50 -3.77
C LEU A 55 11.19 -3.19 -3.03
N ASN A 56 9.93 -3.06 -2.63
CA ASN A 56 9.43 -1.93 -1.85
C ASN A 56 10.20 -1.79 -0.53
N ALA A 57 10.31 -2.89 0.23
CA ALA A 57 11.04 -2.88 1.49
C ALA A 57 12.51 -2.46 1.31
N VAL A 58 13.20 -3.02 0.31
CA VAL A 58 14.59 -2.64 -0.02
C VAL A 58 14.70 -1.16 -0.39
N ALA A 59 13.82 -0.66 -1.25
CA ALA A 59 13.79 0.74 -1.67
C ALA A 59 13.52 1.69 -0.49
N TYR A 60 12.61 1.30 0.41
CA TYR A 60 12.30 2.05 1.62
C TYR A 60 13.53 2.15 2.53
N PHE A 61 14.22 1.04 2.81
CA PHE A 61 15.44 1.06 3.62
C PHE A 61 16.56 1.86 2.96
N TYR A 62 16.68 1.81 1.62
CA TYR A 62 17.63 2.63 0.88
C TYR A 62 17.33 4.13 0.98
N GLY A 63 16.05 4.51 0.89
CA GLY A 63 15.60 5.89 1.09
C GLY A 63 15.85 6.37 2.52
N LEU A 64 15.56 5.51 3.52
CA LEU A 64 15.82 5.79 4.93
C LEU A 64 17.31 5.98 5.20
N TYR A 65 18.17 5.19 4.56
CA TYR A 65 19.62 5.37 4.61
C TYR A 65 20.05 6.71 4.01
N GLY A 66 19.48 7.11 2.86
CA GLY A 66 19.70 8.43 2.28
C GLY A 66 19.30 9.57 3.23
N ALA A 67 18.12 9.47 3.85
CA ALA A 67 17.63 10.43 4.83
C ALA A 67 18.56 10.51 6.06
N TYR A 68 19.02 9.36 6.56
CA TYR A 68 19.98 9.29 7.66
C TYR A 68 21.31 9.96 7.31
N LYS A 69 21.80 9.77 6.09
CA LYS A 69 23.01 10.42 5.56
C LYS A 69 22.80 11.88 5.16
N ARG A 70 21.56 12.41 5.27
CA ARG A 70 21.16 13.74 4.81
C ARG A 70 21.42 13.95 3.31
N ASP A 71 21.35 12.88 2.53
CA ASP A 71 21.40 12.93 1.07
C ASP A 71 19.97 12.93 0.50
N PRO A 72 19.46 14.10 0.07
CA PRO A 72 18.09 14.21 -0.43
C PRO A 72 17.88 13.45 -1.75
N ARG A 73 18.93 13.18 -2.53
CA ARG A 73 18.81 12.48 -3.82
C ARG A 73 18.57 11.00 -3.59
N ILE A 74 19.34 10.40 -2.69
CA ILE A 74 19.17 8.99 -2.31
C ILE A 74 17.82 8.80 -1.60
N ALA A 75 17.45 9.72 -0.71
CA ALA A 75 16.15 9.69 -0.05
C ALA A 75 14.99 9.77 -1.05
N ALA A 76 15.06 10.70 -2.03
CA ALA A 76 14.05 10.85 -3.06
C ALA A 76 13.96 9.63 -3.99
N LEU A 77 15.10 9.05 -4.38
CA LEU A 77 15.12 7.83 -5.19
C LEU A 77 14.50 6.65 -4.45
N GLY A 78 14.95 6.36 -3.23
CA GLY A 78 14.40 5.25 -2.44
C GLY A 78 12.91 5.42 -2.16
N GLY A 79 12.50 6.63 -1.76
CA GLY A 79 11.09 6.95 -1.54
C GLY A 79 10.25 6.87 -2.82
N GLY A 80 10.77 7.36 -3.95
CA GLY A 80 10.09 7.32 -5.24
C GLY A 80 9.89 5.90 -5.78
N VAL A 81 10.91 5.05 -5.63
CA VAL A 81 10.81 3.62 -5.99
C VAL A 81 9.81 2.92 -5.06
N ALA A 82 9.90 3.12 -3.75
CA ALA A 82 8.96 2.53 -2.79
C ALA A 82 7.51 2.95 -3.06
N LEU A 83 7.28 4.23 -3.39
CA LEU A 83 5.95 4.72 -3.76
C LEU A 83 5.43 4.07 -5.04
N THR A 84 6.27 4.00 -6.08
CA THR A 84 5.91 3.35 -7.35
C THR A 84 5.57 1.88 -7.14
N CYS A 85 6.38 1.13 -6.39
CA CYS A 85 6.10 -0.27 -6.07
C CYS A 85 4.76 -0.42 -5.34
N LYS A 86 4.47 0.48 -4.39
CA LYS A 86 3.19 0.46 -3.67
C LYS A 86 2.01 0.70 -4.60
N LEU A 87 2.09 1.70 -5.49
CA LEU A 87 1.01 2.01 -6.43
C LEU A 87 0.78 0.88 -7.44
N VAL A 88 1.85 0.26 -7.95
CA VAL A 88 1.74 -0.90 -8.84
C VAL A 88 1.12 -2.10 -8.12
N TYR A 89 1.49 -2.34 -6.86
CA TYR A 89 0.87 -3.39 -6.05
C TYR A 89 -0.64 -3.17 -5.89
N LEU A 90 -1.07 -1.95 -5.57
CA LEU A 90 -2.50 -1.62 -5.49
C LEU A 90 -3.21 -1.80 -6.83
N ASP A 91 -2.58 -1.43 -7.94
CA ASP A 91 -3.13 -1.63 -9.29
C ASP A 91 -3.33 -3.13 -9.63
N LEU A 92 -2.40 -4.00 -9.22
CA LEU A 92 -2.55 -5.44 -9.37
C LEU A 92 -3.72 -5.99 -8.54
N LEU A 93 -3.91 -5.50 -7.32
CA LEU A 93 -5.03 -5.91 -6.48
C LEU A 93 -6.38 -5.45 -7.04
N VAL A 94 -6.45 -4.23 -7.59
CA VAL A 94 -7.66 -3.74 -8.26
C VAL A 94 -7.98 -4.60 -9.49
N LYS A 95 -6.98 -4.93 -10.31
CA LYS A 95 -7.19 -5.83 -11.46
C LYS A 95 -7.67 -7.21 -11.03
N TYR A 96 -7.03 -7.78 -10.01
CA TYR A 96 -7.43 -9.05 -9.46
C TYR A 96 -8.86 -9.01 -8.90
N TYR A 97 -9.25 -7.93 -8.21
CA TYR A 97 -10.62 -7.74 -7.77
C TYR A 97 -11.57 -7.63 -8.95
N ASP A 98 -11.30 -6.78 -9.95
CA ASP A 98 -12.17 -6.61 -11.11
C ASP A 98 -12.35 -7.92 -11.91
N GLU A 99 -11.36 -8.82 -11.89
CA GLU A 99 -11.40 -10.13 -12.57
C GLU A 99 -12.09 -11.24 -11.76
N ASN A 100 -12.00 -11.20 -10.42
CA ASN A 100 -12.43 -12.29 -9.54
C ASN A 100 -13.57 -11.90 -8.59
N ALA A 101 -13.99 -10.63 -8.60
CA ALA A 101 -15.11 -10.19 -7.79
C ALA A 101 -16.38 -10.96 -8.22
N PRO A 102 -17.11 -11.57 -7.27
CA PRO A 102 -18.40 -12.14 -7.59
C PRO A 102 -19.32 -11.03 -8.10
N GLU A 103 -20.10 -11.31 -9.16
CA GLU A 103 -21.18 -10.41 -9.60
C GLU A 103 -22.07 -10.13 -8.38
N ARG A 104 -21.94 -8.93 -7.81
CA ARG A 104 -22.80 -8.50 -6.70
C ARG A 104 -24.12 -8.05 -7.32
N GLU A 105 -25.14 -8.90 -7.21
CA GLU A 105 -26.56 -8.57 -7.47
C GLU A 105 -27.05 -7.39 -6.61
#